data_AF-A0A518LND1-F1
#
_entry.id   AF-A0A518LND1-F1
#
_cell.length_a   1.000
_cell.length_b   1.000
_cell.length_c   1.000
_cell.angle_alpha   90.00
_cell.angle_beta   90.00
_cell.angle_gamma   90.00
#
_symmetry.space_group_name_H-M   'P 1'
#
loop_
_entity.id
_entity.type
_entity.pdbx_description
1 polymer ?
#
loop_
_entity_poly.entity_id
_entity_poly.type
_entity_poly.pdbx_seq_one_letter_code
_entity_poly.pdbx_strand_id
1 'polypeptide(L)'
;MAFSIEALRAKLAVGEVDFTIHALFEAASDLIFVDEIEQALPAGEIIEYVTDRNRCVILCHISRNEPIHVVIEFEDWAMNHSNSVVVITVYRPDPDKWIDSRMRRE
;
A
#
# COMPACT_ATOMS: atom_id res chain seq x y z
N MET A 1 -4.99 -9.73 18.10
CA MET A 1 -5.24 -8.46 18.84
C MET A 1 -6.04 -7.53 17.94
N ALA A 2 -6.67 -6.47 18.46
CA ALA A 2 -7.40 -5.54 17.60
C ALA A 2 -6.43 -4.74 16.71
N PHE A 3 -6.71 -4.70 15.41
CA PHE A 3 -6.02 -3.84 14.46
C PHE A 3 -6.11 -2.36 14.90
N SER A 4 -4.98 -1.65 14.88
CA SER A 4 -4.94 -0.20 15.12
C SER A 4 -4.35 0.51 13.91
N ILE A 5 -5.11 1.46 13.36
CA ILE A 5 -4.65 2.36 12.29
C ILE A 5 -3.41 3.13 12.75
N GLU A 6 -3.33 3.53 14.02
CA GLU A 6 -2.18 4.24 14.58
C GLU A 6 -0.92 3.37 14.56
N ALA A 7 -1.05 2.09 14.92
CA ALA A 7 0.07 1.14 14.87
C ALA A 7 0.54 0.88 13.44
N LEU A 8 -0.40 0.79 12.48
CA LEU A 8 -0.05 0.68 11.07
C LEU A 8 0.68 1.95 10.58
N ARG A 9 0.18 3.14 10.95
CA ARG A 9 0.83 4.42 10.61
C ARG A 9 2.24 4.52 11.19
N ALA A 10 2.44 4.07 12.42
CA ALA A 10 3.76 4.04 13.04
C ALA A 10 4.73 3.13 12.26
N LYS A 11 4.29 1.95 11.82
CA LYS A 11 5.10 1.05 10.97
C LYS A 11 5.44 1.66 9.62
N LEU A 12 4.46 2.25 8.94
CA LEU A 12 4.68 2.92 7.66
C LEU A 12 5.66 4.09 7.78
N ALA A 13 5.64 4.80 8.91
CA ALA A 13 6.57 5.91 9.17
C ALA A 13 8.03 5.46 9.39
N VAL A 14 8.26 4.21 9.80
CA VAL A 14 9.62 3.64 9.88
C VAL A 14 10.20 3.40 8.48
N GLY A 15 9.35 3.17 7.47
CA GLY A 15 9.77 2.93 6.09
C GLY A 15 10.28 1.51 5.82
N GLU A 16 10.28 0.62 6.82
CA GLU A 16 10.60 -0.79 6.63
C GLU A 16 9.43 -1.52 5.95
N VAL A 17 9.56 -1.74 4.65
CA VAL A 17 8.57 -2.45 3.84
C VAL A 17 9.21 -3.63 3.11
N ASP A 18 8.52 -4.75 3.11
CA ASP A 18 8.87 -5.91 2.29
C ASP A 18 7.96 -5.96 1.07
N PHE A 19 8.46 -6.54 -0.02
CA PHE A 19 7.71 -6.70 -1.25
C PHE A 19 7.54 -8.16 -1.59
N THR A 20 6.32 -8.56 -1.95
CA THR A 20 6.12 -9.86 -2.60
C THR A 20 6.69 -9.85 -4.02
N ILE A 21 7.01 -11.03 -4.54
CA ILE A 21 7.44 -11.18 -5.95
C ILE A 21 6.39 -10.62 -6.91
N HIS A 22 5.09 -10.81 -6.61
CA HIS A 22 4.00 -10.27 -7.43
C HIS A 22 4.03 -8.74 -7.46
N ALA A 23 4.19 -8.09 -6.30
CA ALA A 23 4.30 -6.63 -6.22
C ALA A 23 5.47 -6.08 -7.06
N LEU A 24 6.63 -6.75 -7.04
CA LEU A 24 7.78 -6.36 -7.84
C LEU A 24 7.51 -6.46 -9.36
N PHE A 25 6.80 -7.50 -9.80
CA PHE A 25 6.42 -7.65 -11.21
C PHE A 25 5.41 -6.61 -11.68
N GLU A 26 4.38 -6.33 -10.88
CA GLU A 26 3.39 -5.29 -11.20
C GLU A 26 4.05 -3.90 -11.22
N ALA A 27 4.90 -3.60 -10.22
CA ALA A 27 5.66 -2.35 -10.17
C ALA A 27 6.50 -2.15 -11.45
N ALA A 28 7.28 -3.18 -11.82
CA ALA A 28 8.11 -3.13 -13.02
C ALA A 28 7.29 -2.97 -14.31
N SER A 29 6.11 -3.60 -14.38
CA SER A 29 5.23 -3.52 -15.55
C SER A 29 4.64 -2.12 -15.74
N ASP A 30 4.37 -1.42 -14.64
CA ASP A 30 3.84 -0.04 -14.63
C ASP A 30 4.93 1.04 -14.56
N LEU A 31 6.22 0.66 -14.65
CA LEU A 31 7.37 1.57 -14.49
C LEU A 31 7.33 2.33 -13.16
N ILE A 32 7.05 1.61 -12.07
CA ILE A 32 7.09 2.09 -10.69
C ILE A 32 8.34 1.50 -10.05
N PHE A 33 9.22 2.35 -9.54
CA PHE A 33 10.42 1.91 -8.85
C PHE A 33 10.16 1.68 -7.37
N VAL A 34 10.89 0.74 -6.77
CA VAL A 34 10.74 0.38 -5.35
C VAL A 34 10.99 1.58 -4.45
N ASP A 35 12.00 2.39 -4.75
CA ASP A 35 12.34 3.58 -3.98
C ASP A 35 11.24 4.65 -4.04
N GLU A 36 10.51 4.76 -5.15
CA GLU A 36 9.35 5.66 -5.26
C GLU A 36 8.22 5.20 -4.34
N ILE A 37 7.99 3.89 -4.25
CA ILE A 37 6.98 3.31 -3.34
C ILE A 37 7.40 3.57 -1.90
N GLU A 38 8.65 3.25 -1.53
CA GLU A 38 9.20 3.43 -0.19
C GLU A 38 9.12 4.90 0.27
N GLN A 39 9.40 5.85 -0.62
CA GLN A 39 9.33 7.28 -0.31
C GLN A 39 7.89 7.81 -0.20
N ALA A 40 6.97 7.31 -1.03
CA ALA A 40 5.60 7.82 -1.07
C ALA A 40 4.69 7.19 0.00
N LEU A 41 4.99 5.95 0.43
CA LEU A 41 4.15 5.19 1.34
C LEU A 41 3.92 5.83 2.72
N PRO A 42 4.92 6.44 3.39
CA PRO A 42 4.73 7.08 4.69
C PRO A 42 3.72 8.23 4.66
N ALA A 43 3.65 8.96 3.55
CA ALA A 43 2.71 10.06 3.33
C ALA A 43 1.38 9.61 2.69
N GLY A 44 1.26 8.33 2.34
CA GLY A 44 0.12 7.78 1.64
C GLY A 44 -1.18 7.86 2.45
N GLU A 45 -2.30 7.87 1.76
CA GLU A 45 -3.61 7.86 2.40
C GLU A 45 -4.24 6.48 2.36
N ILE A 46 -4.66 5.95 3.50
CA ILE A 46 -5.42 4.70 3.52
C ILE A 46 -6.85 4.99 3.07
N ILE A 47 -7.23 4.49 1.90
CA ILE A 47 -8.52 4.78 1.25
C ILE A 47 -9.51 3.60 1.31
N GLU A 48 -9.03 2.39 1.57
CA GLU A 48 -9.87 1.20 1.68
C GLU A 48 -9.26 0.21 2.69
N TYR A 49 -10.12 -0.41 3.51
CA TYR A 49 -9.76 -1.49 4.43
C TYR A 49 -10.51 -2.76 4.03
N VAL A 50 -9.76 -3.82 3.71
CA VAL A 50 -10.28 -5.15 3.36
C VAL A 50 -10.15 -6.03 4.59
N THR A 51 -11.17 -5.97 5.45
CA THR A 51 -11.14 -6.52 6.81
C THR A 51 -11.01 -8.04 6.87
N ASP A 52 -11.52 -8.76 5.87
CA ASP A 52 -11.45 -10.22 5.80
C ASP A 52 -10.04 -10.75 5.50
N ARG A 53 -9.16 -9.90 4.97
CA ARG A 53 -7.80 -10.27 4.54
C ARG A 53 -6.69 -9.48 5.23
N ASN A 54 -7.01 -8.65 6.21
CA ASN A 54 -6.05 -7.74 6.85
C ASN A 54 -5.23 -6.94 5.82
N ARG A 55 -5.93 -6.35 4.84
CA ARG A 55 -5.31 -5.57 3.77
C ARG A 55 -5.81 -4.14 3.76
N CYS A 56 -4.94 -3.23 3.33
CA CYS A 56 -5.28 -1.83 3.09
C CYS A 56 -4.92 -1.47 1.65
N VAL A 57 -5.73 -0.62 1.03
CA VAL A 57 -5.34 0.12 -0.17
C VAL A 57 -4.89 1.50 0.27
N ILE A 58 -3.66 1.85 -0.09
CA ILE A 58 -3.04 3.14 0.22
C ILE A 58 -2.85 3.90 -1.09
N LEU A 59 -3.45 5.09 -1.17
CA LEU A 59 -3.23 6.04 -2.24
C LEU A 59 -1.95 6.83 -1.96
N CYS A 60 -0.95 6.66 -2.81
CA CYS A 60 0.32 7.36 -2.77
C CYS A 60 0.49 8.20 -4.04
N HIS A 61 1.40 9.18 -3.98
CA HIS A 61 1.75 10.01 -5.13
C HIS A 61 3.27 10.00 -5.30
N ILE A 62 3.74 9.46 -6.44
CA ILE A 62 5.17 9.51 -6.81
C ILE A 62 5.55 10.95 -7.16
N SER A 63 4.67 11.60 -7.91
CA SER A 63 4.71 13.03 -8.21
C SER A 63 3.30 13.61 -8.15
N ARG A 64 3.16 14.93 -8.27
CA ARG A 64 1.89 15.66 -8.08
C ARG A 64 0.72 15.08 -8.90
N ASN A 65 0.99 14.48 -10.05
CA ASN A 65 -0.02 13.94 -10.96
C ASN A 65 0.15 12.43 -11.24
N GLU A 66 0.92 11.71 -10.42
CA GLU A 66 1.17 10.28 -10.59
C GLU A 66 0.68 9.52 -9.34
N PRO A 67 -0.63 9.28 -9.25
CA PRO A 67 -1.18 8.46 -8.18
C PRO A 67 -0.84 6.98 -8.41
N ILE A 68 -0.54 6.29 -7.32
CA ILE A 68 -0.40 4.84 -7.29
C ILE A 68 -1.22 4.28 -6.12
N HIS A 69 -1.76 3.09 -6.32
CA HIS A 69 -2.35 2.30 -5.25
C HIS A 69 -1.34 1.27 -4.78
N VAL A 70 -0.96 1.37 -3.51
CA VAL A 70 -0.13 0.37 -2.84
C VAL A 70 -1.05 -0.47 -1.97
N VAL A 71 -1.14 -1.75 -2.26
CA VAL A 71 -1.91 -2.68 -1.44
C VAL A 71 -0.94 -3.38 -0.51
N ILE A 72 -1.20 -3.24 0.78
CA ILE A 72 -0.41 -3.87 1.83
C ILE A 72 -1.22 -4.94 2.55
N GLU A 73 -0.53 -5.93 3.06
CA GLU A 73 -1.04 -6.91 4.01
C GLU A 73 -0.32 -6.71 5.34
N PHE A 74 -1.11 -6.70 6.41
CA PHE A 74 -0.64 -6.57 7.78
C PHE A 74 -1.20 -7.75 8.59
N GLU A 75 -0.89 -8.97 8.18
CA GLU A 75 -1.32 -10.15 8.94
C GLU A 75 -0.79 -10.05 10.39
N ASP A 76 -1.57 -10.57 11.36
CA ASP A 76 -1.37 -10.43 12.81
C ASP A 76 0.14 -10.46 13.16
N TRP A 77 0.66 -9.27 13.47
CA TRP A 77 1.94 -8.85 14.05
C TRP A 77 2.57 -9.78 15.13
N ALA A 78 1.95 -10.94 15.41
CA ALA A 78 2.29 -11.91 16.43
C ALA A 78 2.94 -13.22 15.90
N MET A 79 2.95 -13.50 14.60
CA MET A 79 3.56 -14.75 14.08
C MET A 79 4.82 -14.56 13.23
N ASN A 80 5.03 -13.37 12.67
CA ASN A 80 6.30 -12.99 12.09
C ASN A 80 6.93 -11.93 12.99
N HIS A 81 8.13 -12.20 13.50
CA HIS A 81 8.96 -11.27 14.27
C HIS A 81 9.46 -10.08 13.42
N SER A 82 8.79 -9.80 12.29
CA SER A 82 9.16 -8.73 11.38
C SER A 82 8.36 -7.48 11.72
N ASN A 83 9.08 -6.37 11.89
CA ASN A 83 8.46 -5.07 12.09
C ASN A 83 7.92 -4.46 10.79
N SER A 84 8.23 -5.05 9.63
CA SER A 84 7.84 -4.56 8.31
C SER A 84 6.35 -4.74 8.00
N VAL A 85 5.83 -3.90 7.12
CA VAL A 85 4.58 -4.15 6.38
C VAL A 85 4.92 -4.83 5.05
N VAL A 86 4.01 -5.64 4.51
CA VAL A 86 4.25 -6.35 3.24
C VAL A 86 3.42 -5.74 2.13
N VAL A 87 4.07 -5.23 1.08
CA VAL A 87 3.45 -4.78 -0.16
C VAL A 87 3.14 -6.02 -1.01
N ILE A 88 1.84 -6.27 -1.22
CA ILE A 88 1.35 -7.44 -1.97
C ILE A 88 1.09 -7.15 -3.44
N THR A 89 0.75 -5.90 -3.78
CA THR A 89 0.64 -5.44 -5.17
C THR A 89 0.69 -3.90 -5.20
N VAL A 90 1.08 -3.34 -6.34
CA VAL A 90 1.05 -1.91 -6.62
C VAL A 90 0.57 -1.71 -8.05
N TYR A 91 -0.26 -0.69 -8.29
CA TYR A 91 -0.80 -0.42 -9.62
C TYR A 91 -1.22 1.04 -9.76
N ARG A 92 -1.35 1.52 -11.00
CA ARG A 92 -1.99 2.82 -11.28
C ARG A 92 -3.51 2.73 -11.19
N PRO A 93 -4.18 3.65 -10.47
CA PRO A 93 -5.63 3.64 -10.34
C PRO A 93 -6.30 3.80 -11.70
N ASP A 94 -7.09 2.81 -12.08
CA ASP A 94 -7.88 2.81 -13.30
C ASP A 94 -9.03 3.85 -13.19
N PRO A 95 -9.10 4.89 -14.05
CA PRO A 95 -10.13 5.92 -13.97
C PRO A 95 -11.55 5.40 -14.22
N ASP A 96 -11.68 4.24 -14.87
CA ASP A 96 -12.96 3.55 -15.06
C ASP A 96 -13.42 2.81 -13.80
N LYS A 97 -12.51 2.58 -12.85
CA LYS A 97 -12.80 1.94 -11.55
C LYS A 97 -12.74 2.91 -10.38
N TRP A 98 -12.08 4.05 -10.52
CA TRP A 98 -11.81 4.99 -9.44
C TRP A 98 -12.18 6.44 -9.79
N ILE A 99 -12.90 7.10 -8.89
CA ILE A 99 -13.16 8.53 -8.89
C ILE A 99 -12.04 9.20 -8.10
N ASP A 100 -11.34 10.15 -8.74
CA ASP A 100 -10.21 10.90 -8.17
C ASP A 100 -9.13 10.01 -7.53
N SER A 101 -8.91 8.81 -8.08
CA SER A 101 -7.99 7.79 -7.54
C SER A 101 -8.28 7.39 -6.09
N ARG A 102 -9.49 7.62 -5.59
CA ARG A 102 -9.79 7.50 -4.15
C ARG A 102 -11.00 6.65 -3.86
N MET A 103 -12.08 6.88 -4.59
CA MET A 103 -13.36 6.21 -4.36
C MET A 103 -13.65 5.24 -5.50
N ARG A 104 -14.10 4.02 -5.20
CA ARG A 104 -14.50 3.08 -6.25
C ARG A 104 -15.77 3.57 -6.96
N ARG A 105 -15.83 3.35 -8.27
CA ARG A 105 -17.08 3.41 -9.03
C ARG A 105 -17.83 2.10 -8.77
N GLU A 106 -19.00 2.19 -8.15
CA GLU A 106 -19.93 1.06 -7.97
C GLU A 106 -20.66 0.71 -9.28
#